data_AF-A0A519ZJP2-F1
#
_entry.id   AF-A0A519ZJP2-F1
#
_cell.length_a   1.000
_cell.length_b   1.000
_cell.length_c   1.000
_cell.angle_alpha   90.00
_cell.angle_beta   90.00
_cell.angle_gamma   90.00
#
_symmetry.space_group_name_H-M   'P 1'
#
loop_
_entity.id
_entity.type
_entity.pdbx_description
1 polymer ?
#
loop_
_entity_poly.entity_id
_entity_poly.type
_entity_poly.pdbx_seq_one_letter_code
_entity_poly.pdbx_strand_id
1 'polypeptide(L)'
;MLPPGETLLLTLRLPGRHGPRAKRRAPPSAGRWHRLSPWPKNFFANYDAALDRASSGPQYFESEQLAEVLAGEIMMLEEIGFVVYTFVILPNHVHLVLHLPVRSRLAFAPAIDLLHQHT
;
A
#
# COMPACT_ATOMS: atom_id res chain seq x y z
N MET A 1 -13.76 9.63 2.06
CA MET A 1 -13.72 8.60 3.13
C MET A 1 -14.39 7.35 2.59
N LEU A 2 -13.83 6.18 2.85
CA LEU A 2 -14.48 4.92 2.51
C LEU A 2 -15.38 4.49 3.68
N PRO A 3 -16.59 3.97 3.41
CA PRO A 3 -17.47 3.51 4.47
C PRO A 3 -16.92 2.25 5.14
N PRO A 4 -17.28 1.99 6.42
CA PRO A 4 -17.05 0.70 7.05
C PRO A 4 -17.67 -0.45 6.23
N GLY A 5 -16.98 -1.60 6.18
CA GLY A 5 -17.35 -2.79 5.41
C GLY A 5 -16.62 -2.96 4.08
N GLU A 6 -15.70 -2.06 3.74
CA GLU A 6 -14.99 -2.08 2.47
C GLU A 6 -13.69 -2.88 2.56
N THR A 7 -13.38 -3.60 1.48
CA THR A 7 -12.09 -4.26 1.25
C THR A 7 -11.33 -3.52 0.16
N LEU A 8 -10.04 -3.24 0.41
CA LEU A 8 -9.18 -2.49 -0.49
C LEU A 8 -7.94 -3.27 -0.86
N LEU A 9 -7.48 -3.06 -2.09
CA LEU A 9 -6.12 -3.33 -2.49
C LEU A 9 -5.32 -2.03 -2.42
N LEU A 10 -4.19 -2.05 -1.74
CA LEU A 10 -3.34 -0.89 -1.53
C LEU A 10 -1.94 -1.21 -1.99
N THR A 11 -1.34 -0.29 -2.75
CA THR A 11 0.07 -0.34 -3.11
C THR A 11 0.79 0.80 -2.39
N LEU A 12 1.65 0.44 -1.45
CA LEU A 12 2.50 1.37 -0.71
C LEU A 12 3.91 1.38 -1.31
N ARG A 13 4.52 2.56 -1.34
CA ARG A 13 5.93 2.72 -1.69
C ARG A 13 6.54 3.72 -0.73
N LEU A 14 7.54 3.28 0.04
CA LEU A 14 8.22 4.18 0.97
C LEU A 14 8.88 5.32 0.20
N PRO A 15 8.73 6.57 0.66
CA PRO A 15 9.31 7.72 -0.01
C PRO A 15 10.85 7.66 0.05
N GLY A 16 11.49 7.81 -1.12
CA GLY A 16 12.91 8.09 -1.26
C GLY A 16 13.13 9.14 -2.34
N ARG A 17 14.25 9.87 -2.31
CA ARG A 17 14.52 10.94 -3.28
C ARG A 17 14.37 10.42 -4.73
N HIS A 18 13.50 11.04 -5.51
CA HIS A 18 13.22 10.67 -6.90
C HIS A 18 13.97 11.56 -7.91
N GLY A 19 14.30 10.97 -9.07
CA GLY A 19 14.45 11.70 -10.33
C GLY A 19 13.07 11.96 -10.99
N PRO A 20 12.93 13.03 -11.79
CA PRO A 20 11.64 13.60 -12.21
C PRO A 20 10.71 12.71 -13.08
N ARG A 21 11.18 11.56 -13.59
CA ARG A 21 10.40 10.73 -14.54
C ARG A 21 9.36 9.80 -13.90
N ALA A 22 9.58 9.31 -12.68
CA ALA A 22 8.65 8.38 -12.01
C ALA A 22 7.31 9.03 -11.64
N LYS A 23 7.30 10.34 -11.41
CA LYS A 23 6.08 11.11 -11.07
C LYS A 23 5.05 11.19 -12.20
N ARG A 24 5.44 10.99 -13.47
CA ARG A 24 4.56 11.20 -14.65
C ARG A 24 3.65 10.00 -14.98
N ARG A 25 3.90 8.82 -14.42
CA ARG A 25 3.07 7.61 -14.63
C ARG A 25 2.35 7.12 -13.38
N ALA A 26 2.64 7.73 -12.23
CA ALA A 26 1.81 7.55 -11.06
C ALA A 26 0.41 8.11 -11.38
N PRO A 27 -0.68 7.38 -11.05
CA PRO A 27 -2.00 8.00 -11.04
C PRO A 27 -1.96 9.26 -10.14
N PRO A 28 -2.87 10.24 -10.31
CA PRO A 28 -2.84 11.54 -9.61
C PRO A 28 -2.96 11.49 -8.08
N SER A 29 -2.77 10.34 -7.45
CA SER A 29 -2.77 10.15 -6.01
C SER A 29 -2.10 8.83 -5.65
N ALA A 30 -0.79 8.87 -5.40
CA ALA A 30 -0.03 7.80 -4.74
C ALA A 30 -0.37 7.69 -3.23
N GLY A 31 -1.66 7.78 -2.90
CA GLY A 31 -2.21 7.85 -1.54
C GLY A 31 -3.74 7.77 -1.53
N ARG A 32 -4.37 7.20 -2.58
CA ARG A 32 -5.83 7.09 -2.66
C ARG A 32 -6.24 5.64 -2.80
N TRP A 33 -6.57 5.06 -1.65
CA TRP A 33 -7.53 3.98 -1.40
C TRP A 33 -8.23 3.44 -2.65
N HIS A 34 -7.76 2.31 -3.16
CA HIS A 34 -8.53 1.61 -4.15
C HIS A 34 -9.52 0.73 -3.39
N ARG A 35 -10.80 1.16 -3.42
CA ARG A 35 -11.93 0.20 -3.40
C ARG A 35 -11.56 -0.97 -4.30
N LEU A 36 -12.15 -2.16 -4.11
CA LEU A 36 -12.24 -3.13 -5.21
C LEU A 36 -12.88 -2.40 -6.41
N SER A 37 -12.04 -1.73 -7.18
CA SER A 37 -12.37 -0.65 -8.09
C SER A 37 -12.27 -1.28 -9.46
N PRO A 38 -13.16 -0.93 -10.41
CA PRO A 38 -13.30 -1.62 -11.68
C PRO A 38 -12.15 -1.29 -12.65
N TRP A 39 -10.92 -1.17 -12.15
CA TRP A 39 -9.74 -1.03 -12.99
C TRP A 39 -9.56 -2.35 -13.76
N PRO A 40 -9.32 -2.27 -15.07
CA PRO A 40 -8.97 -3.45 -15.84
C PRO A 40 -7.78 -4.13 -15.18
N LYS A 41 -7.79 -5.46 -15.05
CA LYS A 41 -6.63 -6.24 -14.54
C LYS A 41 -5.31 -5.82 -15.20
N ASN A 42 -5.39 -5.44 -16.48
CA ASN A 42 -4.27 -4.94 -17.27
C ASN A 42 -3.67 -3.63 -16.73
N PHE A 43 -4.48 -2.75 -16.13
CA PHE A 43 -3.97 -1.52 -15.51
C PHE A 43 -3.10 -1.86 -14.30
N PHE A 44 -3.60 -2.72 -13.40
CA PHE A 44 -2.82 -3.15 -12.23
C PHE A 44 -1.52 -3.82 -12.66
N ALA A 45 -1.59 -4.79 -13.57
CA ALA A 45 -0.41 -5.50 -14.08
C ALA A 45 0.61 -4.54 -14.72
N ASN A 46 0.16 -3.54 -15.48
CA ASN A 46 1.04 -2.55 -16.08
C ASN A 46 1.66 -1.60 -15.05
N TYR A 47 0.91 -1.24 -14.00
CA TYR A 47 1.40 -0.38 -12.92
C TYR A 47 2.43 -1.10 -12.06
N ASP A 48 2.13 -2.34 -11.66
CA ASP A 48 3.02 -3.25 -10.94
C ASP A 48 4.34 -3.46 -11.70
N ALA A 49 4.26 -3.86 -12.98
CA ALA A 49 5.44 -4.01 -13.83
C ALA A 49 6.23 -2.70 -14.02
N ALA A 50 5.58 -1.53 -13.94
CA ALA A 50 6.26 -0.24 -13.99
C ALA A 50 7.00 0.09 -12.69
N LEU A 51 6.48 -0.37 -11.53
CA LEU A 51 7.16 -0.27 -10.24
C LEU A 51 8.36 -1.21 -10.20
N ASP A 52 8.20 -2.47 -10.62
CA ASP A 52 9.30 -3.45 -10.65
C ASP A 52 10.47 -3.01 -11.52
N ARG A 53 10.18 -2.45 -12.70
CA ARG A 53 11.19 -1.97 -13.64
C ARG A 53 11.74 -0.58 -13.30
N ALA A 54 11.34 0.01 -12.18
CA ALA A 54 11.82 1.33 -11.80
C ALA A 54 13.31 1.27 -11.48
N SER A 55 14.15 1.71 -12.42
CA SER A 55 15.62 1.74 -12.31
C SER A 55 16.16 2.81 -11.34
N SER A 56 15.29 3.41 -10.54
CA SER A 56 15.64 4.49 -9.62
C SER A 56 14.65 4.54 -8.46
N GLY A 57 15.16 4.93 -7.28
CA GLY A 57 14.42 4.96 -6.03
C GLY A 57 14.93 3.87 -5.08
N PRO A 58 14.46 3.90 -3.82
CA PRO A 58 14.95 2.98 -2.82
C PRO A 58 14.39 1.56 -3.04
N GLN A 59 15.21 0.57 -2.73
CA GLN A 59 14.87 -0.86 -2.66
C GLN A 59 15.01 -1.35 -1.21
N TYR A 60 14.41 -0.61 -0.26
CA TYR A 60 14.59 -0.85 1.17
C TYR A 60 14.29 -2.29 1.59
N PHE A 61 13.37 -2.97 0.90
CA PHE A 61 12.92 -4.31 1.25
C PHE A 61 13.76 -5.42 0.59
N GLU A 62 14.89 -5.10 -0.04
CA GLU A 62 15.95 -6.11 -0.28
C GLU A 62 16.61 -6.53 1.04
N SER A 63 16.55 -5.67 2.08
CA SER A 63 16.90 -6.07 3.44
C SER A 63 15.75 -6.84 4.05
N GLU A 64 16.00 -8.11 4.36
CA GLU A 64 15.07 -8.99 5.07
C GLU A 64 14.63 -8.36 6.40
N GLN A 65 15.55 -7.74 7.15
CA GLN A 65 15.25 -7.09 8.43
C GLN A 65 14.24 -5.96 8.28
N LEU A 66 14.36 -5.13 7.23
CA LEU A 66 13.40 -4.05 6.98
C LEU A 66 12.05 -4.59 6.48
N ALA A 67 12.06 -5.66 5.69
CA ALA A 67 10.84 -6.34 5.27
C ALA A 67 10.10 -6.97 6.46
N GLU A 68 10.82 -7.59 7.41
CA GLU A 68 10.25 -8.15 8.64
C GLU A 68 9.61 -7.09 9.53
N VAL A 69 10.28 -5.95 9.72
CA VAL A 69 9.72 -4.82 10.49
C VAL A 69 8.41 -4.35 9.84
N LEU A 70 8.38 -4.15 8.52
CA LEU A 70 7.17 -3.75 7.84
C LEU A 70 6.06 -4.81 7.92
N ALA A 71 6.41 -6.10 7.80
CA ALA A 71 5.44 -7.17 7.98
C ALA A 71 4.80 -7.13 9.39
N GLY A 72 5.61 -6.87 10.42
CA GLY A 72 5.14 -6.65 11.79
C GLY A 72 4.15 -5.49 11.88
N GLU A 73 4.50 -4.32 11.33
CA GLU A 73 3.62 -3.15 11.31
C GLU A 73 2.31 -3.39 10.53
N ILE A 74 2.37 -4.14 9.42
CA ILE A 74 1.17 -4.55 8.68
C ILE A 74 0.29 -5.44 9.55
N MET A 75 0.84 -6.40 10.29
CA MET A 75 0.07 -7.26 11.18
C MET A 75 -0.52 -6.50 12.37
N MET A 76 0.15 -5.48 12.88
CA MET A 76 -0.39 -4.60 13.93
C MET A 76 -1.67 -3.86 13.51
N LEU A 77 -1.97 -3.77 12.21
CA LEU A 77 -3.26 -3.26 11.74
C LEU A 77 -4.46 -4.09 12.25
N GLU A 78 -4.27 -5.39 12.47
CA GLU A 78 -5.33 -6.26 12.98
C GLU A 78 -5.74 -5.86 14.40
N GLU A 79 -4.77 -5.46 15.24
CA GLU A 79 -5.00 -4.99 16.61
C GLU A 79 -5.85 -3.72 16.67
N ILE A 80 -5.74 -2.86 15.66
CA ILE A 80 -6.56 -1.64 15.56
C ILE A 80 -7.88 -1.87 14.80
N GLY A 81 -8.19 -3.12 14.46
CA GLY A 81 -9.50 -3.54 13.97
C GLY A 81 -9.63 -3.63 12.45
N PHE A 82 -8.52 -3.68 11.71
CA PHE A 82 -8.55 -4.17 10.33
C PHE A 82 -8.56 -5.69 10.28
N VAL A 83 -8.88 -6.21 9.11
CA VAL A 83 -8.57 -7.60 8.74
C VAL A 83 -7.55 -7.52 7.62
N VAL A 84 -6.39 -8.15 7.83
CA VAL A 84 -5.34 -8.24 6.81
C VAL A 84 -5.53 -9.55 6.06
N TYR A 85 -6.11 -9.50 4.86
CA TYR A 85 -6.34 -10.73 4.09
C TYR A 85 -5.05 -11.29 3.50
N THR A 86 -4.19 -10.42 2.98
CA THR A 86 -2.90 -10.80 2.40
C THR A 86 -2.04 -9.55 2.16
N PHE A 87 -0.73 -9.74 2.10
CA PHE A 87 0.20 -8.74 1.59
C PHE A 87 1.39 -9.42 0.89
N VAL A 88 2.04 -8.66 0.02
CA VAL A 88 3.28 -9.05 -0.66
C VAL A 88 4.24 -7.88 -0.56
N ILE A 89 5.43 -8.15 0.00
CA ILE A 89 6.52 -7.17 0.07
C ILE A 89 7.45 -7.43 -1.11
N LEU A 90 7.60 -6.44 -1.97
CA LEU A 90 8.55 -6.42 -3.08
C LEU A 90 9.71 -5.48 -2.72
N PRO A 91 10.89 -5.60 -3.37
CA PRO A 91 12.08 -4.80 -3.04
C PRO A 91 11.82 -3.30 -2.86
N ASN A 92 10.94 -2.71 -3.68
CA ASN A 92 10.72 -1.27 -3.72
C ASN A 92 9.27 -0.81 -3.43
N HIS A 93 8.34 -1.74 -3.18
CA HIS A 93 6.94 -1.43 -2.89
C HIS A 93 6.24 -2.63 -2.23
N VAL A 94 5.05 -2.40 -1.67
CA VAL A 94 4.25 -3.44 -1.01
C VAL A 94 2.83 -3.37 -1.50
N HIS A 95 2.22 -4.53 -1.75
CA HIS A 95 0.78 -4.67 -1.98
C HIS A 95 0.12 -5.27 -0.75
N LEU A 96 -1.04 -4.76 -0.36
CA LEU A 96 -1.78 -5.27 0.79
C LEU A 96 -3.30 -5.19 0.57
N VAL A 97 -3.99 -6.25 0.98
CA VAL A 97 -5.44 -6.37 0.90
C VAL A 97 -6.00 -6.25 2.30
N LEU A 98 -6.68 -5.14 2.57
CA LEU A 98 -7.18 -4.78 3.89
C LEU A 98 -8.68 -4.65 3.87
N HIS A 99 -9.35 -5.18 4.88
CA HIS A 99 -10.77 -4.98 5.10
C HIS A 99 -11.00 -4.23 6.41
N LEU A 100 -11.85 -3.21 6.35
CA LEU A 100 -12.29 -2.50 7.53
C LEU A 100 -13.72 -2.96 7.85
N PRO A 101 -13.96 -3.72 8.93
CA PRO A 101 -15.29 -4.24 9.24
C PRO A 101 -16.33 -3.13 9.41
N VAL A 102 -17.60 -3.43 9.06
CA VAL A 102 -18.73 -2.49 9.18
C VAL A 102 -18.90 -1.93 10.60
N ARG A 103 -18.53 -2.73 11.61
CA ARG A 103 -18.61 -2.34 13.02
C ARG A 103 -17.45 -1.46 13.50
N SER A 104 -16.44 -1.26 12.66
CA SER A 104 -15.31 -0.41 13.02
C SER A 104 -15.75 1.05 13.09
N ARG A 105 -15.30 1.73 14.15
CA ARG A 105 -15.49 3.18 14.32
C ARG A 105 -14.39 3.99 13.63
N LEU A 106 -13.38 3.32 13.07
CA LEU A 106 -12.30 3.97 12.37
C LEU A 106 -12.74 4.38 10.97
N ALA A 107 -12.19 5.49 10.48
CA ALA A 107 -12.23 5.82 9.07
C ALA A 107 -10.98 5.27 8.40
N PHE A 108 -11.15 4.66 7.22
CA PHE A 108 -10.07 4.02 6.49
C PHE A 108 -8.89 4.97 6.23
N ALA A 109 -9.19 6.24 5.91
CA ALA A 109 -8.17 7.22 5.54
C ALA A 109 -7.17 7.57 6.67
N PRO A 110 -7.65 8.07 7.83
CA PRO A 110 -6.81 8.30 8.99
C PRO A 110 -6.05 7.06 9.47
N ALA A 111 -6.63 5.87 9.29
CA ALA A 111 -6.06 4.64 9.80
C ALA A 111 -4.81 4.15 9.06
N ILE A 112 -4.62 4.50 7.78
CA ILE A 112 -3.33 4.21 7.08
C ILE A 112 -2.46 5.44 6.98
N ASP A 113 -2.99 6.64 7.25
CA ASP A 113 -2.13 7.75 7.63
C ASP A 113 -1.37 7.43 8.93
N LEU A 114 -1.95 6.67 9.87
CA LEU A 114 -1.22 6.14 11.04
C LEU A 114 -0.09 5.18 10.63
N LEU A 115 -0.33 4.30 9.65
CA LEU A 115 0.72 3.41 9.14
C LEU A 115 1.89 4.20 8.53
N HIS A 116 1.57 5.22 7.72
CA HIS A 116 2.58 6.11 7.13
C HIS A 116 3.34 6.96 8.16
N GLN A 117 2.84 7.11 9.38
CA GLN A 117 3.52 7.85 10.45
C GLN A 117 4.47 6.95 11.26
N HIS A 118 4.26 5.64 11.23
CA HIS A 118 5.02 4.65 11.99
C HIS A 118 6.09 3.93 11.14
N THR A 119 6.06 4.10 9.81
CA THR A 119 7.03 3.59 8.84
C THR A 119 7.73 4.71 8.09
#